data_AF-A0A974B809-F1
#
_entry.id   AF-A0A974B809-F1
#
_cell.length_a   1.000
_cell.length_b   1.000
_cell.length_c   1.000
_cell.angle_alpha   90.00
_cell.angle_beta   90.00
_cell.angle_gamma   90.00
#
_symmetry.space_group_name_H-M   'P 1'
#
loop_
_entity.id
_entity.type
_entity.pdbx_description
1 polymer ?
#
loop_
_entity_poly.entity_id
_entity_poly.type
_entity_poly.pdbx_seq_one_letter_code
_entity_poly.pdbx_strand_id
1 'polypeptide(L)'
;ALTKSLDEALSLWKQLLEFPGAPSVRSPEQTVTSLHLLATLYKLQAKPIQALESFLLLRSLCRRLGDVPGVATALSHLTRLLLQLGCASRAQV
;
A
#
# COMPACT_ATOMS: atom_id res chain seq x y z
N ALA A 1 -4.70 -15.30 13.16
CA ALA A 1 -3.47 -14.76 13.77
C ALA A 1 -2.75 -13.81 12.81
N LEU A 2 -2.24 -14.28 11.65
CA LEU A 2 -1.43 -13.46 10.72
C LEU A 2 -2.16 -12.24 10.13
N THR A 3 -3.44 -12.34 9.76
CA THR A 3 -4.20 -11.17 9.31
C THR A 3 -4.25 -10.06 10.37
N LYS A 4 -4.42 -10.41 11.65
CA LYS A 4 -4.61 -9.42 12.71
C LYS A 4 -3.38 -8.52 12.84
N SER A 5 -2.18 -9.11 12.78
CA SER A 5 -0.93 -8.33 12.82
C SER A 5 -0.74 -7.46 11.58
N LEU A 6 -1.26 -7.86 10.41
CA LEU A 6 -1.24 -7.01 9.22
C LEU A 6 -2.21 -5.84 9.36
N ASP A 7 -3.42 -6.08 9.89
CA ASP A 7 -4.41 -5.03 10.11
C ASP A 7 -3.94 -4.00 11.14
N GLU A 8 -3.27 -4.46 12.20
CA GLU A 8 -2.59 -3.59 13.16
C GLU A 8 -1.47 -2.79 12.50
N ALA A 9 -0.62 -3.42 11.68
CA ALA A 9 0.43 -2.72 10.94
C ALA A 9 -0.15 -1.66 9.98
N LEU A 10 -1.24 -1.98 9.28
CA LEU A 10 -1.93 -1.04 8.41
C LEU A 10 -2.49 0.15 9.18
N SER A 11 -3.06 -0.09 10.36
CA SER A 11 -3.54 0.97 11.26
C SER A 11 -2.39 1.92 11.67
N LEU A 12 -1.25 1.35 12.07
CA LEU A 12 -0.05 2.13 12.44
C LEU A 12 0.47 2.96 11.26
N TRP A 13 0.44 2.42 10.04
CA TRP A 13 0.80 3.17 8.83
C TRP A 13 -0.14 4.33 8.55
N LYS A 14 -1.45 4.14 8.73
CA LYS A 14 -2.44 5.22 8.59
C LYS A 14 -2.14 6.33 9.59
N GLN A 15 -1.98 5.98 10.86
CA GLN A 15 -1.65 6.95 11.92
C GLN A 15 -0.33 7.70 11.65
N LEU A 16 0.72 6.99 11.23
CA LEU A 16 2.01 7.61 10.93
C LEU A 16 1.90 8.63 9.77
N LEU A 17 1.08 8.31 8.77
CA LEU A 17 0.93 9.14 7.56
C LEU A 17 -0.23 10.14 7.63
N GLU A 18 -1.00 10.19 8.72
CA GLU A 18 -1.99 11.24 8.98
C GLU A 18 -1.32 12.62 9.08
N PHE A 19 -0.15 12.69 9.73
CA PHE A 19 0.59 13.94 9.86
C PHE A 19 1.20 14.35 8.52
N PRO A 20 1.00 15.58 8.04
CA PRO A 20 1.60 16.05 6.81
C PRO A 20 3.13 16.16 6.93
N GLY A 21 3.82 16.00 5.79
CA GLY A 21 5.29 16.07 5.73
C GLY A 21 5.96 14.71 5.54
N ALA A 22 7.28 14.75 5.36
CA ALA A 22 8.12 13.57 5.26
C ALA A 22 8.35 12.97 6.65
N PRO A 23 8.05 11.69 6.88
CA PRO A 23 8.28 11.07 8.18
C PRO A 23 9.79 10.95 8.43
N SER A 24 10.23 11.27 9.65
CA SER A 24 11.61 11.07 10.09
C SER A 24 11.87 9.58 10.28
N VAL A 25 12.39 8.92 9.25
CA VAL A 25 12.69 7.49 9.25
C VAL A 25 14.19 7.24 9.13
N ARG A 26 14.66 6.16 9.76
CA ARG A 26 16.09 5.78 9.72
C ARG A 26 16.56 5.44 8.30
N SER A 27 15.73 4.76 7.51
CA SER A 27 16.01 4.40 6.11
C SER A 27 14.73 4.56 5.28
N PRO A 28 14.67 5.56 4.38
CA PRO A 28 13.54 5.75 3.45
C PRO A 28 13.25 4.50 2.61
N GLU A 29 14.29 3.85 2.10
CA GLU A 29 14.18 2.69 1.22
C GLU A 29 13.55 1.48 1.93
N GLN A 30 14.04 1.17 3.14
CA GLN A 30 13.48 0.07 3.95
C GLN A 30 12.04 0.37 4.39
N THR A 31 11.77 1.64 4.70
CA THR A 31 10.43 2.13 5.07
C THR A 31 9.44 1.89 3.91
N VAL A 32 9.78 2.32 2.70
CA VAL A 32 8.99 2.09 1.47
C VAL A 32 8.82 0.59 1.21
N THR A 33 9.90 -0.19 1.32
CA THR A 33 9.88 -1.64 1.09
C THR A 33 8.92 -2.36 2.05
N SER A 34 8.92 -1.99 3.32
CA SER A 34 8.05 -2.61 4.33
C SER A 34 6.55 -2.38 4.04
N LEU A 35 6.18 -1.18 3.57
CA LEU A 35 4.80 -0.87 3.19
C LEU A 35 4.40 -1.54 1.87
N HIS A 36 5.32 -1.68 0.93
CA HIS A 36 5.12 -2.48 -0.28
C HIS A 36 4.86 -3.96 0.05
N LEU A 37 5.62 -4.53 0.99
CA LEU A 37 5.42 -5.91 1.45
C LEU A 37 4.05 -6.09 2.10
N LEU A 38 3.61 -5.16 2.94
CA LEU A 38 2.26 -5.17 3.53
C LEU A 38 1.17 -5.24 2.44
N ALA A 39 1.25 -4.37 1.43
CA ALA A 39 0.30 -4.35 0.32
C ALA A 39 0.31 -5.68 -0.47
N THR A 40 1.50 -6.24 -0.71
CA THR A 40 1.67 -7.51 -1.42
C THR A 40 1.12 -8.69 -0.63
N LEU A 41 1.31 -8.72 0.69
CA LEU A 41 0.76 -9.74 1.57
C LEU A 41 -0.77 -9.73 1.58
N TYR A 42 -1.40 -8.55 1.61
CA TYR A 42 -2.85 -8.45 1.47
C TYR A 42 -3.36 -8.94 0.12
N LYS A 43 -2.65 -8.63 -0.97
CA LYS A 43 -2.98 -9.14 -2.30
C LYS A 43 -2.92 -10.67 -2.35
N LEU A 44 -1.88 -11.28 -1.76
CA LEU A 44 -1.75 -12.74 -1.68
C LEU A 44 -2.83 -13.39 -0.82
N GLN A 45 -3.35 -12.70 0.19
CA GLN A 45 -4.47 -13.16 1.02
C GLN A 45 -5.86 -12.90 0.40
N ALA A 46 -5.92 -12.51 -0.88
CA ALA A 46 -7.17 -12.14 -1.54
C ALA A 46 -7.98 -11.08 -0.77
N LYS A 47 -7.27 -10.09 -0.19
CA LYS A 47 -7.83 -8.94 0.53
C LYS A 47 -7.62 -7.66 -0.27
N PRO A 48 -8.34 -7.48 -1.38
CA PRO A 48 -8.04 -6.45 -2.36
C PRO A 48 -8.27 -5.04 -1.82
N ILE A 49 -9.21 -4.84 -0.89
CA ILE A 49 -9.46 -3.53 -0.30
C ILE A 49 -8.27 -3.09 0.56
N GLN A 50 -7.79 -3.95 1.46
CA GLN A 50 -6.61 -3.66 2.29
C GLN A 50 -5.33 -3.49 1.45
N ALA A 51 -5.19 -4.26 0.36
CA ALA A 51 -4.07 -4.09 -0.57
C ALA A 51 -4.14 -2.71 -1.27
N LEU A 52 -5.33 -2.28 -1.69
CA LEU A 52 -5.55 -0.96 -2.30
C LEU A 52 -5.18 0.16 -1.34
N GLU A 53 -5.67 0.10 -0.09
CA GLU A 53 -5.33 1.07 0.95
C GLU A 53 -3.81 1.13 1.19
N SER A 54 -3.17 -0.03 1.30
CA SER A 54 -1.71 -0.12 1.52
C SER A 54 -0.92 0.51 0.37
N PHE A 55 -1.31 0.27 -0.89
CA PHE A 55 -0.65 0.90 -2.04
C PHE A 55 -0.92 2.41 -2.14
N LEU A 56 -2.09 2.89 -1.69
CA LEU A 56 -2.36 4.33 -1.58
C LEU A 56 -1.46 5.01 -0.54
N LEU A 57 -1.26 4.36 0.60
CA LEU A 57 -0.30 4.79 1.63
C LEU A 57 1.13 4.78 1.07
N LEU A 58 1.53 3.73 0.35
CA LEU A 58 2.84 3.63 -0.30
C LEU A 58 3.10 4.81 -1.23
N ARG A 59 2.13 5.11 -2.11
CA ARG A 59 2.20 6.27 -3.01
C ARG A 59 2.36 7.59 -2.23
N SER A 60 1.62 7.76 -1.13
CA SER A 60 1.71 8.95 -0.28
C SER A 60 3.10 9.08 0.35
N LEU A 61 3.64 7.99 0.88
CA LEU A 61 4.97 7.93 1.47
C LEU A 61 6.06 8.25 0.44
N CYS A 62 6.09 7.57 -0.71
CA CYS A 62 7.08 7.83 -1.77
C CYS A 62 7.03 9.30 -2.22
N ARG A 63 5.84 9.86 -2.40
CA ARG A 63 5.67 11.28 -2.77
C ARG A 63 6.27 12.21 -1.72
N ARG A 64 6.06 11.94 -0.43
CA ARG A 64 6.59 12.77 0.68
C ARG A 64 8.12 12.66 0.80
N LEU A 65 8.68 11.51 0.45
CA LEU A 65 10.12 11.26 0.43
C LEU A 65 10.81 11.76 -0.86
N GLY A 66 10.06 12.26 -1.85
CA GLY A 66 10.61 12.66 -3.15
C GLY A 66 10.99 11.48 -4.07
N ASP A 67 10.53 10.26 -3.76
CA ASP A 67 10.81 9.03 -4.50
C ASP A 67 9.85 8.88 -5.71
N VAL A 68 10.21 9.50 -6.82
CA VAL A 68 9.44 9.46 -8.08
C VAL A 68 9.29 8.03 -8.63
N PRO A 69 10.36 7.19 -8.72
CA PRO A 69 10.23 5.80 -9.15
C PRO A 69 9.28 4.98 -8.27
N GLY A 70 9.32 5.18 -6.95
CA GLY A 70 8.41 4.53 -6.01
C GLY A 70 6.95 4.94 -6.22
N VAL A 71 6.68 6.23 -6.51
CA VAL A 71 5.33 6.71 -6.88
C VAL A 71 4.81 6.00 -8.13
N ALA A 72 5.63 5.92 -9.19
CA ALA A 72 5.24 5.25 -10.44
C ALA A 72 4.97 3.76 -10.23
N THR A 73 5.80 3.10 -9.40
CA THR A 73 5.63 1.70 -9.01
C THR A 73 4.31 1.49 -8.26
N ALA A 74 4.05 2.31 -7.24
CA ALA A 74 2.81 2.23 -6.46
C ALA A 74 1.55 2.44 -7.34
N LEU A 75 1.58 3.42 -8.24
CA LEU A 75 0.50 3.66 -9.20
C LEU A 75 0.28 2.47 -10.14
N SER A 76 1.35 1.87 -10.66
CA SER A 76 1.26 0.69 -11.52
C SER A 76 0.59 -0.49 -10.82
N HIS A 77 0.88 -0.69 -9.53
CA HIS A 77 0.20 -1.70 -8.71
C HIS A 77 -1.27 -1.37 -8.45
N LEU A 78 -1.59 -0.11 -8.15
CA LEU A 78 -2.98 0.35 -7.97
C LEU A 78 -3.82 0.12 -9.23
N THR A 79 -3.33 0.52 -10.40
CA THR A 79 -4.03 0.34 -11.67
C THR A 79 -4.30 -1.13 -11.95
N ARG A 80 -3.30 -2.00 -11.74
CA ARG A 80 -3.46 -3.45 -11.92
C ARG A 80 -4.51 -4.03 -10.98
N LEU A 81 -4.49 -3.63 -9.71
CA LEU A 81 -5.43 -4.12 -8.71
C LEU A 81 -6.87 -3.67 -9.01
N LEU A 82 -7.06 -2.41 -9.39
CA LEU A 82 -8.37 -1.87 -9.78
C LEU A 82 -8.92 -2.55 -11.03
N LEU A 83 -8.07 -2.81 -12.03
CA LEU A 83 -8.46 -3.57 -13.22
C LEU A 83 -8.93 -4.99 -12.85
N GLN A 84 -8.19 -5.68 -11.98
CA GLN A 84 -8.57 -7.02 -11.51
C GLN A 84 -9.92 -7.01 -10.78
N LEU A 85 -10.16 -6.03 -9.91
CA LEU A 85 -11.44 -5.86 -9.21
C LEU A 85 -12.59 -5.60 -10.19
N GLY A 86 -12.39 -4.70 -11.15
CA GLY A 86 -13.40 -4.39 -12.17
C GLY A 86 -13.70 -5.59 -13.10
N CYS A 87 -12.70 -6.39 -13.44
CA CYS A 87 -12.91 -7.63 -14.20
C CYS A 87 -13.66 -8.67 -13.37
N ALA A 88 -13.32 -8.85 -12.10
CA ALA A 88 -14.00 -9.79 -11.22
C ALA A 88 -15.48 -9.43 -11.04
N SER A 89 -15.82 -8.14 -10.89
CA SER A 89 -17.22 -7.70 -10.79
C SER A 89 -18.02 -7.96 -12.08
N ARG A 90 -17.37 -7.94 -13.25
CA ARG A 90 -18.03 -8.21 -14.55
C ARG A 90 -18.24 -9.70 -14.82
N ALA A 91 -17.45 -10.57 -14.21
CA ALA A 91 -17.55 -12.02 -14.39
C ALA A 91 -18.67 -12.68 -13.58
N GLN A 92 -19.31 -11.95 -12.67
CA GLN A 92 -20.40 -12.42 -11.80
C GLN A 92 -21.81 -12.29 -12.44
N VAL A 93 -21.89 -12.16 -13.77
CA VAL A 93 -23.14 -12.06 -14.54
C VAL A 93 -23.60 -13.43 -15.00
#